data_AF-A0A658NKP7-F1
#
_entry.id   AF-A0A658NKP7-F1
#
_cell.length_a   1.000
_cell.length_b   1.000
_cell.length_c   1.000
_cell.angle_alpha   90.00
_cell.angle_beta   90.00
_cell.angle_gamma   90.00
#
_symmetry.space_group_name_H-M   'P 1'
#
loop_
_entity.id
_entity.type
_entity.pdbx_description
1 polymer ?
#
loop_
_entity_poly.entity_id
_entity_poly.type
_entity_poly.pdbx_seq_one_letter_code
_entity_poly.pdbx_strand_id
1 'polypeptide(L)'
;GGLSASDVFDVTVTVQDLILTGTADADTLQGGSGNDRVFALAGDDALIGKAGDDLLDGGAGLDTMGGGPGNDTYLVDNTGDVVMENAGE
;
A
#
# COMPACT_ATOMS: atom_id res chain seq x y z
N GLY A 1 23.29 36.40 17.90
CA GLY A 1 23.82 35.78 16.68
C GLY A 1 22.73 34.94 16.10
N GLY A 2 21.85 35.58 15.33
CA GLY A 2 20.68 34.93 14.73
C GLY A 2 21.12 34.06 13.55
N LEU A 3 20.36 33.00 13.31
CA LEU A 3 20.52 32.17 12.13
C LEU A 3 20.32 33.04 10.88
N SER A 4 21.26 32.92 9.95
CA SER A 4 21.17 33.54 8.62
C SER A 4 20.05 32.85 7.85
N ALA A 5 19.30 33.59 7.03
CA ALA A 5 18.13 33.13 6.26
C ALA A 5 18.45 32.07 5.17
N SER A 6 19.56 31.36 5.29
CA SER A 6 20.05 30.31 4.41
C SER A 6 19.92 28.90 4.99
N ASP A 7 19.48 28.76 6.25
CA ASP A 7 19.21 27.44 6.83
C ASP A 7 17.87 26.92 6.28
N VAL A 8 17.92 26.35 5.08
CA VAL A 8 16.85 25.49 4.57
C VAL A 8 16.92 24.20 5.40
N PHE A 9 16.01 24.07 6.37
CA PHE A 9 15.87 22.85 7.14
C PHE A 9 15.05 21.86 6.32
N ASP A 10 15.75 20.92 5.66
CA ASP A 10 15.10 19.83 4.93
C ASP A 10 14.46 18.87 5.94
N VAL A 11 13.21 19.16 6.32
CA VAL A 11 12.38 18.22 7.07
C VAL A 11 11.78 17.23 6.09
N THR A 12 12.29 16.01 6.11
CA THR A 12 11.59 14.88 5.48
C THR A 12 10.58 14.34 6.50
N VAL A 13 9.29 14.47 6.19
CA VAL A 13 8.23 13.78 6.92
C VAL A 13 7.86 12.54 6.11
N THR A 14 8.04 11.35 6.68
CA THR A 14 7.45 10.13 6.15
C THR A 14 6.21 9.78 6.96
N VAL A 15 5.13 9.47 6.25
CA VAL A 15 3.96 8.82 6.85
C VAL A 15 4.15 7.33 6.63
N GLN A 16 4.15 6.56 7.71
CA GLN A 16 4.53 5.15 7.70
C GLN A 16 3.30 4.25 7.56
N ASP A 17 2.24 4.50 8.35
CA ASP A 17 1.04 3.67 8.38
C ASP A 17 -0.12 4.41 7.67
N LEU A 18 -0.33 4.08 6.41
CA LEU A 18 -1.34 4.70 5.55
C LEU A 18 -2.65 3.91 5.58
N ILE A 19 -3.74 4.64 5.31
CA ILE A 19 -5.03 4.04 4.95
C ILE A 19 -5.37 4.57 3.57
N LEU A 20 -5.36 3.69 2.57
CA LEU A 20 -5.66 3.99 1.18
C LEU A 20 -7.04 3.44 0.85
N THR A 21 -7.83 4.23 0.16
CA THR A 21 -9.12 3.80 -0.39
C THR A 21 -9.19 4.21 -1.84
N GLY A 22 -9.44 3.22 -2.71
CA GLY A 22 -9.65 3.40 -4.14
C GLY A 22 -11.06 3.89 -4.44
N THR A 23 -11.51 3.55 -5.65
CA THR A 23 -12.74 4.01 -6.26
C THR A 23 -13.54 2.82 -6.79
N ALA A 24 -14.50 3.03 -7.69
CA ALA A 24 -15.21 1.94 -8.33
C ALA A 24 -14.66 1.62 -9.74
N ASP A 25 -13.55 2.26 -10.11
CA ASP A 25 -12.82 2.08 -11.35
C ASP A 25 -11.47 1.41 -11.05
N ALA A 26 -10.80 0.91 -12.10
CA ALA A 26 -9.47 0.32 -11.95
C ALA A 26 -8.44 1.31 -11.40
N ASP A 27 -7.85 0.95 -10.27
CA ASP A 27 -6.92 1.76 -9.49
C ASP A 27 -5.52 1.11 -9.42
N THR A 28 -4.52 1.95 -9.13
CA THR A 28 -3.19 1.49 -8.72
C THR A 28 -2.84 2.16 -7.40
N LEU A 29 -2.86 1.37 -6.33
CA LEU A 29 -2.67 1.83 -4.96
C LEU A 29 -1.34 1.32 -4.41
N GLN A 30 -0.59 2.21 -3.75
CA GLN A 30 0.73 1.87 -3.22
C GLN A 30 0.91 2.41 -1.80
N GLY A 31 1.21 1.49 -0.88
CA GLY A 31 1.57 1.77 0.51
C GLY A 31 2.93 2.46 0.67
N GLY A 32 3.26 2.71 1.94
CA GLY A 32 4.48 3.31 2.47
C GLY A 32 5.51 2.27 2.88
N SER A 33 6.16 2.45 4.02
CA SER A 33 7.11 1.47 4.58
C SER A 33 6.75 1.06 6.01
N GLY A 34 5.51 1.34 6.40
CA GLY A 34 4.91 0.91 7.65
C GLY A 34 3.76 -0.04 7.36
N ASN A 35 2.88 -0.22 8.34
CA ASN A 35 1.82 -1.22 8.26
C ASN A 35 0.57 -0.56 7.67
N ASP A 36 0.36 -0.78 6.37
CA ASP A 36 -0.67 -0.10 5.60
C ASP A 36 -1.98 -0.89 5.56
N ARG A 37 -3.06 -0.16 5.27
CA ARG A 37 -4.35 -0.75 4.91
C ARG A 37 -4.80 -0.19 3.57
N VAL A 38 -4.97 -1.07 2.59
CA VAL A 38 -5.34 -0.71 1.23
C VAL A 38 -6.67 -1.38 0.89
N PHE A 39 -7.66 -0.56 0.53
CA PHE A 39 -9.00 -1.00 0.13
C PHE A 39 -9.30 -0.46 -1.27
N ALA A 40 -9.24 -1.29 -2.31
CA ALA A 40 -9.39 -0.81 -3.69
C ALA A 40 -10.85 -0.69 -4.15
N LEU A 41 -11.76 -1.46 -3.52
CA LEU A 41 -13.21 -1.44 -3.65
C LEU A 41 -13.76 -2.18 -4.87
N ALA A 42 -13.83 -1.57 -6.05
CA ALA A 42 -14.34 -2.25 -7.23
C ALA A 42 -13.55 -1.81 -8.46
N GLY A 43 -13.39 -2.70 -9.43
CA GLY A 43 -12.48 -2.49 -10.55
C GLY A 43 -11.46 -3.62 -10.59
N ASP A 44 -10.68 -3.70 -11.67
CA ASP A 44 -9.55 -4.63 -11.73
C ASP A 44 -8.30 -3.88 -11.25
N ASP A 45 -7.93 -4.09 -9.99
CA ASP A 45 -7.01 -3.22 -9.26
C ASP A 45 -5.59 -3.79 -9.13
N ALA A 46 -4.61 -2.89 -8.96
CA ALA A 46 -3.22 -3.23 -8.65
C ALA A 46 -2.79 -2.63 -7.31
N LEU A 47 -2.53 -3.48 -6.31
CA LEU A 47 -2.19 -3.09 -4.95
C LEU A 47 -0.75 -3.48 -4.62
N ILE A 48 0.02 -2.55 -4.07
CA ILE A 48 1.39 -2.77 -3.60
C ILE A 48 1.53 -2.29 -2.15
N GLY A 49 1.71 -3.19 -1.18
CA GLY A 49 1.93 -2.88 0.24
C GLY A 49 3.28 -2.20 0.51
N LYS A 50 4.34 -2.78 -0.07
CA LYS A 50 5.77 -2.52 0.16
C LYS A 50 6.32 -3.22 1.39
N ALA A 51 6.65 -2.51 2.47
CA ALA A 51 7.36 -3.09 3.60
C ALA A 51 6.58 -2.79 4.86
N GLY A 52 6.45 -3.76 5.76
CA GLY A 52 5.54 -3.67 6.89
C GLY A 52 4.56 -4.84 6.83
N ASP A 53 3.75 -4.99 7.88
CA ASP A 53 2.67 -5.98 7.90
C ASP A 53 1.40 -5.32 7.34
N ASP A 54 1.08 -5.57 6.07
CA ASP A 54 0.04 -4.88 5.32
C ASP A 54 -1.29 -5.65 5.29
N LEU A 55 -2.39 -4.91 5.16
CA LEU A 55 -3.71 -5.44 4.85
C LEU A 55 -4.12 -4.97 3.45
N LEU A 56 -4.22 -5.90 2.50
CA LEU A 56 -4.59 -5.63 1.11
C LEU A 56 -5.95 -6.26 0.80
N ASP A 57 -6.91 -5.41 0.43
CA ASP A 57 -8.27 -5.78 0.02
C ASP A 57 -8.55 -5.19 -1.37
N GLY A 58 -8.51 -6.05 -2.39
CA GLY A 58 -8.84 -5.69 -3.77
C GLY A 58 -10.33 -5.34 -3.94
N GLY A 59 -11.19 -5.98 -3.16
CA GLY A 59 -12.63 -5.87 -3.32
C GLY A 59 -13.11 -6.59 -4.58
N ALA A 60 -14.10 -6.01 -5.27
CA ALA A 60 -14.75 -6.67 -6.39
C ALA A 60 -14.04 -6.42 -7.72
N GLY A 61 -13.44 -7.46 -8.29
CA GLY A 61 -12.87 -7.41 -9.62
C GLY A 61 -11.84 -8.50 -9.81
N LEU A 62 -10.96 -8.35 -10.80
CA LEU A 62 -9.80 -9.22 -10.98
C LEU A 62 -8.55 -8.48 -10.51
N ASP A 63 -8.17 -8.71 -9.27
CA ASP A 63 -7.15 -7.89 -8.62
C ASP A 63 -5.78 -8.54 -8.62
N THR A 64 -4.73 -7.71 -8.61
CA THR A 64 -3.36 -8.14 -8.35
C THR A 64 -2.84 -7.46 -7.10
N MET A 65 -2.49 -8.25 -6.09
CA MET A 65 -2.04 -7.76 -4.79
C MET A 65 -0.64 -8.28 -4.49
N GLY A 66 0.27 -7.37 -4.13
CA GLY A 66 1.61 -7.72 -3.64
C GLY A 66 1.96 -6.94 -2.38
N GLY A 67 2.22 -7.66 -1.30
CA GLY A 67 2.47 -7.17 0.06
C GLY A 67 3.91 -6.69 0.16
N GLY A 68 4.86 -7.59 -0.07
CA GLY A 68 6.29 -7.29 -0.08
C GLY A 68 6.92 -7.85 1.19
N PRO A 69 7.98 -7.25 1.78
CA PRO A 69 8.52 -7.79 3.02
C PRO A 69 7.64 -7.50 4.24
N GLY A 70 7.18 -8.56 4.92
CA GLY A 70 6.38 -8.49 6.13
C GLY A 70 5.34 -9.61 6.22
N ASN A 71 4.57 -9.63 7.33
CA ASN A 71 3.48 -10.59 7.47
C ASN A 71 2.20 -9.97 6.94
N ASP A 72 1.98 -10.13 5.64
CA ASP A 72 0.86 -9.51 4.95
C ASP A 72 -0.42 -10.34 5.02
N THR A 73 -1.55 -9.65 4.96
CA THR A 73 -2.89 -10.24 4.93
C THR A 73 -3.64 -9.79 3.69
N TYR A 74 -4.12 -10.76 2.93
CA TYR A 74 -4.88 -10.55 1.70
C TYR A 74 -6.33 -10.95 1.89
N LEU A 75 -7.25 -10.06 1.51
CA LEU A 75 -8.64 -10.46 1.30
C LEU A 75 -8.81 -10.84 -0.17
N VAL A 76 -8.86 -12.15 -0.42
CA VAL A 76 -9.17 -12.71 -1.74
C VAL A 76 -10.65 -13.10 -1.73
N ASP A 77 -11.46 -12.37 -2.50
CA ASP A 77 -12.90 -12.65 -2.63
C ASP A 77 -13.28 -13.16 -4.02
N ASN A 78 -12.40 -12.98 -5.01
CA ASN A 78 -12.58 -13.46 -6.36
C ASN A 78 -11.55 -14.55 -6.71
N THR A 79 -12.02 -15.62 -7.34
CA THR A 79 -11.15 -16.72 -7.79
C THR A 79 -10.12 -16.33 -8.85
N GLY A 80 -10.30 -15.16 -9.47
CA GLY A 80 -9.38 -14.61 -10.46
C GLY A 80 -8.30 -13.68 -9.88
N ASP A 81 -8.34 -13.40 -8.57
CA ASP A 81 -7.32 -12.58 -7.92
C ASP A 81 -5.96 -13.26 -7.95
N VAL A 82 -4.93 -12.43 -8.05
CA VAL A 82 -3.53 -12.86 -8.03
C VAL A 82 -2.84 -12.24 -6.83
N VAL A 83 -2.36 -13.09 -5.92
CA VAL A 83 -1.50 -12.70 -4.81
C VAL A 83 -0.05 -13.01 -5.17
N MET A 84 0.82 -12.01 -5.05
CA MET A 84 2.26 -12.15 -5.22
C MET A 84 2.98 -11.87 -3.91
N GLU A 85 3.57 -12.92 -3.35
CA GLU A 85 4.23 -12.87 -2.05
C GLU A 85 5.70 -13.30 -2.08
N ASN A 86 6.46 -12.83 -1.10
CA ASN A 86 7.82 -13.27 -0.86
C ASN A 86 7.82 -14.71 -0.31
N ALA A 87 8.68 -15.55 -0.86
CA ALA A 87 8.77 -16.94 -0.40
C ALA A 87 9.53 -17.03 0.94
N GLY A 88 8.92 -17.69 1.92
CA GLY A 88 9.59 -18.08 3.17
C GLY A 88 9.68 -16.98 4.23
N GLU A 89 8.79 -16.00 4.14
CA GLU A 89 8.37 -15.18 5.29
C GLU A 89 7.34 -15.96 6.15
#